data_AF-A0A2V9PYS4-F1
#
_entry.id   AF-A0A2V9PYS4-F1
#
_cell.length_a   1.000
_cell.length_b   1.000
_cell.length_c   1.000
_cell.angle_alpha   90.00
_cell.angle_beta   90.00
_cell.angle_gamma   90.00
#
_symmetry.space_group_name_H-M   'P 1'
#
loop_
_entity.id
_entity.type
_entity.pdbx_description
1 polymer ?
#
loop_
_entity_poly.entity_id
_entity_poly.type
_entity_poly.pdbx_seq_one_letter_code
_entity_poly.pdbx_strand_id
1 'polypeptide(L)'
;MQGWSNDDVRRMRAFPLRVSTLACVVLSLSAVLGQTTPVRAAPDSHLPEILAYIHNGWDSLTRSTSSCSGISDPKLSGAPLLYLPAGFNEPIEVEKMQRECGVKVAYLPQVIDKAGTAESDLIDPPGLLYLQNKYVVPGGRFNEMYGWDSYFIIRGLLRDGRVELARGVVENFFFEIEHYGAVLNANRTYYLTRSQPPFLSSMVVAVHEAQKAKGQNDQAWLEKAYSYVKRDHDMWTRDPHLAGSTGLSRYYDFGDGPAMEALQDENDIYRQVAAYFVVHPAVPPLHAEESDVSPGRPSGQAYSVRVCSAGASQSSCEPARLIKLKPDYYKGDRSMRESGFDISFRFGPYGAATHHYAPVCLNSLLFKTELDLEEMSRLLGKHSDAEQWQKLAEARKLSVQKYFWDEQQGCCKTSCGTGRSARNTML
;
A
#
# COMPACT_ATOMS: atom_id res chain seq x y z
N MET A 1 -41.08 -24.45 -54.50
CA MET A 1 -42.40 -24.63 -53.86
C MET A 1 -43.02 -23.25 -53.69
N GLN A 2 -44.22 -23.09 -54.26
CA GLN A 2 -45.10 -21.90 -54.28
C GLN A 2 -45.37 -21.40 -52.84
N GLY A 3 -45.70 -20.15 -52.47
CA GLY A 3 -46.13 -18.93 -53.17
C GLY A 3 -47.22 -18.23 -52.32
N TRP A 4 -47.13 -16.89 -52.14
CA TRP A 4 -48.24 -15.90 -51.98
C TRP A 4 -49.03 -15.91 -50.63
N SER A 5 -49.63 -14.85 -50.07
CA SER A 5 -49.87 -13.41 -50.38
C SER A 5 -50.35 -12.68 -49.10
N ASN A 6 -50.23 -11.35 -49.04
CA ASN A 6 -51.11 -10.46 -48.26
C ASN A 6 -52.53 -10.50 -48.85
N ASP A 7 -53.58 -10.37 -48.03
CA ASP A 7 -54.75 -9.52 -48.33
C ASP A 7 -55.86 -9.61 -47.25
N ASP A 8 -56.32 -8.41 -46.88
CA ASP A 8 -57.71 -7.96 -46.68
C ASP A 8 -58.64 -8.67 -45.67
N VAL A 9 -59.00 -8.02 -44.57
CA VAL A 9 -60.03 -6.95 -44.46
C VAL A 9 -61.47 -7.48 -44.55
N ARG A 10 -62.18 -7.25 -43.44
CA ARG A 10 -63.65 -7.15 -43.24
C ARG A 10 -64.48 -8.45 -43.26
N ARG A 11 -65.19 -8.65 -42.15
CA ARG A 11 -66.67 -8.71 -41.97
C ARG A 11 -66.90 -9.25 -40.54
N MET A 12 -67.87 -8.86 -39.72
CA MET A 12 -69.01 -7.96 -39.81
C MET A 12 -69.60 -7.86 -38.38
N ARG A 13 -70.10 -6.66 -38.03
CA ARG A 13 -71.29 -6.38 -37.20
C ARG A 13 -71.21 -6.54 -35.66
N ALA A 14 -71.25 -5.37 -35.01
CA ALA A 14 -71.87 -5.09 -33.70
C ALA A 14 -73.37 -5.51 -33.70
N PHE A 15 -74.08 -5.82 -32.60
CA PHE A 15 -74.33 -5.22 -31.27
C PHE A 15 -75.09 -6.32 -30.43
N PRO A 16 -75.49 -6.17 -29.15
CA PRO A 16 -75.35 -5.03 -28.22
C PRO A 16 -74.81 -5.35 -26.81
N LEU A 17 -74.55 -4.28 -26.06
CA LEU A 17 -74.24 -4.20 -24.63
C LEU A 17 -75.15 -5.06 -23.73
N ARG A 18 -74.55 -5.70 -22.71
CA ARG A 18 -75.06 -5.66 -21.32
C ARG A 18 -73.90 -5.58 -20.33
N VAL A 19 -73.97 -4.54 -19.50
CA VAL A 19 -73.15 -4.32 -18.31
C VAL A 19 -73.59 -5.31 -17.23
N SER A 20 -72.66 -6.10 -16.70
CA SER A 20 -72.82 -6.72 -15.37
C SER A 20 -71.46 -6.80 -14.69
N THR A 21 -71.34 -5.97 -13.65
CA THR A 21 -70.37 -5.98 -12.57
C THR A 21 -69.98 -7.39 -12.14
N LEU A 22 -68.69 -7.72 -12.19
CA LEU A 22 -68.13 -8.82 -11.42
C LEU A 22 -67.04 -8.30 -10.48
N ALA A 23 -67.23 -8.66 -9.21
CA ALA A 23 -66.53 -8.15 -8.04
C ALA A 23 -65.03 -8.46 -8.05
N CYS A 24 -64.24 -7.47 -7.59
CA CYS A 24 -62.87 -7.69 -7.16
C CYS A 24 -62.86 -8.61 -5.93
N VAL A 25 -62.43 -9.86 -6.10
CA VAL A 25 -62.01 -10.71 -4.99
C VAL A 25 -60.58 -10.30 -4.63
N VAL A 26 -60.47 -9.51 -3.57
CA VAL A 26 -59.19 -9.21 -2.91
C VAL A 26 -58.79 -10.48 -2.15
N LEU A 27 -57.84 -11.24 -2.71
CA LEU A 27 -57.12 -12.28 -1.98
C LEU A 27 -56.15 -11.60 -1.01
N SER A 28 -56.54 -11.57 0.27
CA SER A 28 -55.69 -11.18 1.40
C SER A 28 -54.54 -12.19 1.54
N LEU A 29 -53.37 -11.85 1.01
CA LEU A 29 -52.11 -12.47 1.42
C LEU A 29 -51.79 -12.01 2.84
N SER A 30 -52.06 -12.86 3.82
CA SER A 30 -51.52 -12.72 5.17
C SER A 30 -50.00 -12.88 5.10
N ALA A 31 -49.28 -11.76 5.04
CA ALA A 31 -47.84 -11.73 5.22
C ALA A 31 -47.54 -12.12 6.68
N VAL A 32 -47.03 -13.33 6.88
CA VAL A 32 -46.42 -13.73 8.14
C VAL A 32 -45.14 -12.90 8.28
N LEU A 33 -45.24 -11.80 9.01
CA LEU A 33 -44.09 -11.08 9.56
C LEU A 33 -43.40 -12.02 10.55
N GLY A 34 -42.44 -12.80 10.05
CA GLY A 34 -41.44 -13.44 10.89
C GLY A 34 -40.68 -12.33 11.61
N GLN A 35 -41.03 -12.08 12.87
CA GLN A 35 -40.23 -11.24 13.75
C GLN A 35 -38.89 -11.95 13.95
N THR A 36 -37.88 -11.57 13.17
CA THR A 36 -36.49 -11.83 13.52
C THR A 36 -36.19 -10.95 14.73
N THR A 37 -36.34 -11.53 15.92
CA THR A 37 -35.75 -10.94 17.12
C THR A 37 -34.25 -10.81 16.86
N PRO A 38 -33.66 -9.61 16.96
CA PRO A 38 -32.21 -9.49 16.83
C PRO A 38 -31.62 -10.32 17.97
N VAL A 39 -30.88 -11.37 17.62
CA VAL A 39 -30.03 -12.07 18.57
C VAL A 39 -28.99 -11.05 19.03
N ARG A 40 -29.27 -10.40 20.16
CA ARG A 40 -28.31 -9.55 20.84
C ARG A 40 -27.22 -10.50 21.31
N ALA A 41 -26.13 -10.58 20.55
CA ALA A 41 -24.95 -11.33 20.95
C ALA A 41 -24.63 -10.95 22.40
N ALA A 42 -24.54 -11.95 23.28
CA ALA A 42 -24.11 -11.71 24.65
C ALA A 42 -22.78 -10.94 24.58
N PRO A 43 -22.58 -9.87 25.38
CA PRO A 43 -21.32 -9.16 25.39
C PRO A 43 -20.20 -10.18 25.66
N ASP A 44 -19.22 -10.23 24.76
CA ASP A 44 -18.12 -11.18 24.83
C ASP A 44 -17.42 -11.02 26.19
N SER A 45 -17.52 -12.06 27.03
CA SER A 45 -16.99 -12.04 28.39
C SER A 45 -15.49 -11.83 28.45
N HIS A 46 -14.77 -12.10 27.35
CA HIS A 46 -13.32 -11.91 27.23
C HIS A 46 -12.94 -10.54 26.67
N LEU A 47 -13.89 -9.72 26.21
CA LEU A 47 -13.59 -8.42 25.62
C LEU A 47 -12.77 -7.50 26.55
N PRO A 48 -13.05 -7.41 27.87
CA PRO A 48 -12.22 -6.60 28.77
C PRO A 48 -10.77 -7.08 28.85
N GLU A 49 -10.54 -8.39 28.83
CA GLU A 49 -9.20 -9.00 28.87
C GLU A 49 -8.43 -8.71 27.58
N ILE A 50 -9.09 -8.84 26.42
CA ILE A 50 -8.51 -8.52 25.11
C ILE A 50 -8.14 -7.03 25.04
N LEU A 51 -9.03 -6.15 25.50
CA LEU A 51 -8.76 -4.71 25.52
C LEU A 51 -7.61 -4.36 26.46
N ALA A 52 -7.51 -5.00 27.63
CA ALA A 52 -6.38 -4.81 28.54
C ALA A 52 -5.06 -5.33 27.93
N TYR A 53 -5.09 -6.46 27.22
CA TYR A 53 -3.94 -6.97 26.48
C TYR A 53 -3.48 -5.97 25.40
N ILE A 54 -4.41 -5.42 24.61
CA ILE A 54 -4.10 -4.41 23.58
C ILE A 54 -3.53 -3.15 24.22
N HIS A 55 -4.15 -2.65 25.29
CA HIS A 55 -3.71 -1.45 26.01
C HIS A 55 -2.25 -1.57 26.47
N ASN A 56 -1.90 -2.71 27.06
CA ASN A 56 -0.53 -3.00 27.51
C ASN A 56 0.42 -3.27 26.33
N GLY A 57 -0.09 -3.82 25.24
CA GLY A 57 0.69 -4.12 24.03
C GLY A 57 1.32 -2.88 23.41
N TRP A 58 0.65 -1.72 23.45
CA TRP A 58 1.17 -0.49 22.87
C TRP A 58 2.52 -0.06 23.44
N ASP A 59 2.70 -0.17 24.76
CA ASP A 59 3.97 0.19 25.40
C ASP A 59 5.10 -0.76 24.98
N SER A 60 4.80 -2.06 24.85
CA SER A 60 5.77 -3.07 24.41
C SER A 60 6.21 -2.91 22.94
N LEU A 61 5.34 -2.32 22.11
CA LEU A 61 5.58 -2.05 20.69
C LEU A 61 6.13 -0.64 20.42
N THR A 62 6.17 0.23 21.43
CA THR A 62 6.70 1.58 21.27
C THR A 62 8.23 1.56 21.19
N ARG A 63 8.80 2.30 20.24
CA ARG A 63 10.24 2.47 20.01
C ARG A 63 10.61 3.95 19.93
N SER A 64 11.91 4.21 20.03
CA SER A 64 12.50 5.54 19.83
C SER A 64 13.91 5.39 19.28
N THR A 65 14.28 6.26 18.35
CA THR A 65 15.63 6.32 17.77
C THR A 65 16.68 6.86 18.75
N SER A 66 16.25 7.39 19.90
CA SER A 66 17.11 7.86 21.00
C SER A 66 17.10 6.93 22.22
N SER A 67 16.74 5.65 22.02
CA SER A 67 16.80 4.62 23.06
C SER A 67 17.58 3.39 22.58
N CYS A 68 18.16 2.61 23.50
CA CYS A 68 18.90 1.40 23.13
C CYS A 68 18.03 0.34 22.45
N SER A 69 16.73 0.35 22.71
CA SER A 69 15.77 -0.58 22.10
C SER A 69 15.34 -0.09 20.72
N GLY A 70 15.43 -0.96 19.71
CA GLY A 70 14.88 -0.71 18.38
C GLY A 70 15.87 -0.28 17.30
N ILE A 71 17.17 -0.13 17.61
CA ILE A 71 18.16 0.27 16.59
C ILE A 71 18.70 -0.95 15.81
N SER A 72 18.82 -2.09 16.48
CA SER A 72 19.28 -3.34 15.86
C SER A 72 18.38 -3.77 14.71
N ASP A 73 18.98 -4.23 13.62
CA ASP A 73 18.29 -4.84 12.49
C ASP A 73 18.39 -6.36 12.58
N PRO A 74 17.32 -7.10 12.94
CA PRO A 74 17.36 -8.55 12.92
C PRO A 74 17.33 -9.12 11.49
N LYS A 75 17.10 -8.29 10.46
CA LYS A 75 16.99 -8.72 9.06
C LYS A 75 18.36 -8.76 8.37
N LEU A 76 19.35 -8.06 8.92
CA LEU A 76 20.70 -7.97 8.36
C LEU A 76 21.74 -8.33 9.42
N SER A 77 22.82 -8.99 9.00
CA SER A 77 23.96 -9.24 9.90
C SER A 77 24.82 -7.98 10.02
N GLY A 78 24.83 -7.32 11.18
CA GLY A 78 25.66 -6.12 11.37
C GLY A 78 25.53 -5.47 12.74
N ALA A 79 26.49 -4.62 13.08
CA ALA A 79 26.40 -3.77 14.28
C ALA A 79 25.33 -2.69 14.08
N PRO A 80 24.52 -2.34 15.11
CA PRO A 80 23.54 -1.27 15.00
C PRO A 80 24.17 0.07 14.61
N LEU A 81 23.58 0.74 13.62
CA LEU A 81 23.99 2.04 13.10
C LEU A 81 22.76 2.93 12.90
N LEU A 82 22.84 4.16 13.40
CA LEU A 82 21.84 5.21 13.22
C LEU A 82 22.37 6.26 12.24
N TYR A 83 21.57 6.63 11.26
CA TYR A 83 21.83 7.70 10.31
C TYR A 83 20.99 8.94 10.63
N LEU A 84 21.67 10.07 10.81
CA LEU A 84 21.08 11.40 10.84
C LEU A 84 21.01 11.99 9.42
N PRO A 85 20.04 12.87 9.11
CA PRO A 85 20.03 13.60 7.84
C PRO A 85 21.32 14.41 7.63
N ALA A 86 21.72 14.63 6.37
CA ALA A 86 22.91 15.40 6.06
C ALA A 86 22.82 16.83 6.65
N GLY A 87 23.86 17.25 7.36
CA GLY A 87 23.92 18.58 7.99
C GLY A 87 22.96 18.77 9.17
N PHE A 88 22.33 17.70 9.67
CA PHE A 88 21.41 17.78 10.80
C PHE A 88 22.18 17.97 12.13
N ASN A 89 21.66 18.81 13.02
CA ASN A 89 22.24 18.94 14.35
C ASN A 89 21.90 17.71 15.18
N GLU A 90 22.91 17.03 15.71
CA GLU A 90 22.70 15.85 16.54
C GLU A 90 21.94 16.23 17.83
N PRO A 91 20.79 15.61 18.11
CA PRO A 91 20.05 15.84 19.36
C PRO A 91 20.82 15.31 20.56
N ILE A 92 20.72 15.99 21.71
CA ILE A 92 21.38 15.59 22.97
C ILE A 92 20.96 14.18 23.39
N GLU A 93 19.71 13.78 23.13
CA GLU A 93 19.20 12.45 23.41
C GLU A 93 19.89 11.37 22.56
N VAL A 94 20.29 11.69 21.33
CA VAL A 94 21.05 10.78 20.45
C VAL A 94 22.49 10.66 20.94
N GLU A 95 23.14 11.77 21.30
CA GLU A 95 24.49 11.71 21.88
C GLU A 95 24.52 10.87 23.16
N LYS A 96 23.48 11.02 24.00
CA LYS A 96 23.31 10.22 25.21
C LYS A 96 23.14 8.73 24.87
N MET A 97 22.27 8.41 23.93
CA MET A 97 22.04 7.04 23.44
C MET A 97 23.34 6.42 22.90
N GLN A 98 24.14 7.17 22.13
CA GLN A 98 25.43 6.70 21.63
C GLN A 98 26.36 6.28 22.77
N ARG A 99 26.48 7.09 23.82
CA ARG A 99 27.33 6.79 24.99
C ARG A 99 26.82 5.61 25.81
N GLU A 100 25.51 5.52 26.04
CA GLU A 100 24.91 4.51 26.91
C GLU A 100 24.77 3.15 26.21
N CYS A 101 24.45 3.15 24.92
CA CYS A 101 24.14 1.94 24.16
C CYS A 101 25.31 1.45 23.28
N GLY A 102 26.37 2.25 23.11
CA GLY A 102 27.50 1.92 22.24
C GLY A 102 27.14 1.86 20.75
N VAL A 103 26.05 2.53 20.36
CA VAL A 103 25.55 2.57 18.98
C VAL A 103 26.34 3.59 18.17
N LYS A 104 26.71 3.25 16.94
CA LYS A 104 27.36 4.22 16.04
C LYS A 104 26.31 5.15 15.44
N VAL A 105 26.69 6.42 15.29
CA VAL A 105 25.91 7.45 14.60
C VAL A 105 26.71 7.91 13.38
N ALA A 106 26.05 8.02 12.24
CA ALA A 106 26.59 8.54 11.00
C ALA A 106 25.63 9.54 10.37
N TYR A 107 26.08 10.25 9.35
CA TYR A 107 25.27 11.19 8.59
C TYR A 107 25.02 10.64 7.20
N LEU A 108 23.83 10.90 6.65
CA LEU A 108 23.58 10.66 5.23
C LEU A 108 24.56 11.50 4.39
N PRO A 109 25.04 10.97 3.26
CA PRO A 109 26.06 11.64 2.44
C PRO A 109 25.53 12.88 1.71
N GLN A 110 24.20 13.04 1.63
CA GLN A 110 23.54 14.12 0.92
C GLN A 110 22.22 14.53 1.57
N VAL A 111 21.76 15.74 1.27
CA VAL A 111 20.40 16.19 1.58
C VAL A 111 19.42 15.50 0.62
N ILE A 112 18.32 14.96 1.16
CA ILE A 112 17.28 14.26 0.40
C ILE A 112 15.95 14.98 0.63
N ASP A 113 15.69 16.02 -0.16
CA ASP A 113 14.49 16.86 -0.07
C ASP A 113 13.33 16.36 -0.95
N LYS A 114 13.60 15.40 -1.84
CA LYS A 114 12.66 14.86 -2.81
C LYS A 114 12.85 13.36 -3.04
N ALA A 115 11.76 12.60 -3.01
CA ALA A 115 11.81 11.17 -3.31
C ALA A 115 12.45 10.86 -4.68
N GLY A 116 13.31 9.85 -4.69
CA GLY A 116 14.04 9.41 -5.88
C GLY A 116 15.38 10.12 -6.13
N THR A 117 15.82 11.02 -5.25
CA THR A 117 17.16 11.63 -5.34
C THR A 117 18.20 10.90 -4.50
N ALA A 118 17.80 10.01 -3.60
CA ALA A 118 18.68 9.29 -2.69
C ALA A 118 19.71 8.41 -3.43
N GLU A 119 20.99 8.67 -3.21
CA GLU A 119 22.09 7.84 -3.71
C GLU A 119 22.38 6.67 -2.77
N SER A 120 21.45 5.70 -2.73
CA SER A 120 21.49 4.55 -1.80
C SER A 120 22.78 3.72 -1.89
N ASP A 121 23.42 3.68 -3.06
CA ASP A 121 24.68 2.95 -3.28
C ASP A 121 25.87 3.55 -2.53
N LEU A 122 25.78 4.81 -2.10
CA LEU A 122 26.80 5.46 -1.28
C LEU A 122 26.65 5.18 0.22
N ILE A 123 25.60 4.44 0.63
CA ILE A 123 25.27 4.19 2.04
C ILE A 123 25.63 2.75 2.41
N ASP A 124 26.86 2.57 2.88
CA ASP A 124 27.38 1.30 3.39
C ASP A 124 28.14 1.52 4.71
N PRO A 125 27.80 0.82 5.81
CA PRO A 125 26.78 -0.23 5.94
C PRO A 125 25.35 0.33 6.06
N PRO A 126 24.32 -0.49 5.77
CA PRO A 126 22.92 -0.09 6.00
C PRO A 126 22.64 0.19 7.48
N GLY A 127 21.64 1.04 7.75
CA GLY A 127 21.31 1.45 9.11
C GLY A 127 19.89 1.99 9.27
N LEU A 128 19.52 2.27 10.53
CA LEU A 128 18.25 2.93 10.87
C LEU A 128 18.33 4.42 10.56
N LEU A 129 17.23 5.00 10.06
CA LEU A 129 17.10 6.44 9.86
C LEU A 129 16.48 7.08 11.11
N TYR A 130 17.04 8.20 11.53
CA TYR A 130 16.55 8.95 12.68
C TYR A 130 15.12 9.48 12.47
N LEU A 131 14.35 9.44 13.54
CA LEU A 131 13.01 10.01 13.65
C LEU A 131 12.88 10.69 15.01
N GLN A 132 12.26 11.87 15.04
CA GLN A 132 12.25 12.75 16.21
C GLN A 132 11.37 12.22 17.36
N ASN A 133 10.23 11.62 17.03
CA ASN A 133 9.24 11.19 17.99
C ASN A 133 9.27 9.67 18.20
N LYS A 134 8.70 9.24 19.32
CA LYS A 134 8.38 7.83 19.54
C LYS A 134 7.39 7.34 18.50
N TYR A 135 7.52 6.08 18.11
CA TYR A 135 6.63 5.42 17.17
C TYR A 135 6.32 4.00 17.63
N VAL A 136 5.34 3.36 17.00
CA VAL A 136 4.92 2.00 17.33
C VAL A 136 5.20 1.10 16.14
N VAL A 137 5.76 -0.08 16.40
CA VAL A 137 6.16 -1.04 15.34
C VAL A 137 5.08 -2.11 15.13
N PRO A 138 5.05 -2.77 13.95
CA PRO A 138 4.13 -3.88 13.70
C PRO A 138 4.31 -5.08 14.66
N GLY A 139 5.52 -5.26 15.18
CA GLY A 139 5.88 -6.32 16.12
C GLY A 139 6.78 -7.41 15.53
N GLY A 140 7.17 -8.38 16.36
CA GLY A 140 8.07 -9.46 15.96
C GLY A 140 9.46 -8.96 15.54
N ARG A 141 9.88 -9.28 14.32
CA ARG A 141 11.20 -8.89 13.78
C ARG A 141 11.27 -7.43 13.29
N PHE A 142 10.17 -6.69 13.31
CA PHE A 142 10.10 -5.32 12.80
C PHE A 142 10.37 -4.32 13.93
N ASN A 143 11.43 -3.53 13.79
CA ASN A 143 11.83 -2.49 14.77
C ASN A 143 11.71 -1.06 14.21
N GLU A 144 11.28 -0.96 12.95
CA GLU A 144 11.14 0.27 12.19
C GLU A 144 9.69 0.78 12.24
N MET A 145 9.53 2.08 12.05
CA MET A 145 8.24 2.67 11.74
C MET A 145 7.88 2.35 10.29
N TYR A 146 6.74 1.71 10.06
CA TYR A 146 6.25 1.36 8.74
C TYR A 146 5.19 2.35 8.26
N GLY A 147 5.16 2.67 6.97
CA GLY A 147 4.27 3.66 6.37
C GLY A 147 2.79 3.36 6.62
N TRP A 148 2.24 2.32 5.97
CA TRP A 148 0.78 2.08 6.01
C TRP A 148 0.30 1.40 7.31
N ASP A 149 1.11 0.57 7.95
CA ASP A 149 0.80 -0.06 9.25
C ASP A 149 0.49 1.00 10.30
N SER A 150 1.23 2.11 10.27
CA SER A 150 1.07 3.24 11.19
C SER A 150 -0.34 3.83 11.14
N TYR A 151 -1.06 3.76 10.02
CA TYR A 151 -2.46 4.23 9.97
C TYR A 151 -3.33 3.41 10.90
N PHE A 152 -3.27 2.07 10.77
CA PHE A 152 -4.08 1.17 11.58
C PHE A 152 -3.68 1.24 13.06
N ILE A 153 -2.38 1.39 13.33
CA ILE A 153 -1.88 1.61 14.69
C ILE A 153 -2.41 2.92 15.26
N ILE A 154 -2.34 4.03 14.53
CA ILE A 154 -2.91 5.32 14.94
C ILE A 154 -4.39 5.18 15.28
N ARG A 155 -5.18 4.47 14.44
CA ARG A 155 -6.59 4.22 14.76
C ARG A 155 -6.76 3.49 16.10
N GLY A 156 -5.91 2.51 16.40
CA GLY A 156 -5.89 1.81 17.69
C GLY A 156 -5.49 2.72 18.86
N LEU A 157 -4.41 3.49 18.71
CA LEU A 157 -3.90 4.43 19.72
C LEU A 157 -4.95 5.50 20.08
N LEU A 158 -5.62 6.07 19.08
CA LEU A 158 -6.66 7.07 19.29
C LEU A 158 -7.86 6.48 20.05
N ARG A 159 -8.24 5.23 19.77
CA ARG A 159 -9.28 4.51 20.52
C ARG A 159 -8.88 4.24 21.97
N ASP A 160 -7.59 4.02 22.21
CA ASP A 160 -6.99 3.82 23.54
C ASP A 160 -6.62 5.15 24.23
N GLY A 161 -6.99 6.31 23.66
CA GLY A 161 -6.76 7.64 24.26
C GLY A 161 -5.33 8.17 24.16
N ARG A 162 -4.41 7.44 23.50
CA ARG A 162 -2.98 7.74 23.32
C ARG A 162 -2.72 8.76 22.19
N VAL A 163 -3.40 9.90 22.26
CA VAL A 163 -3.41 10.94 21.21
C VAL A 163 -2.02 11.53 20.95
N GLU A 164 -1.23 11.81 21.99
CA GLU A 164 0.11 12.39 21.82
C GLU A 164 1.06 11.44 21.09
N LEU A 165 0.97 10.12 21.36
CA LEU A 165 1.77 9.13 20.64
C LEU A 165 1.34 9.05 19.17
N ALA A 166 0.04 9.07 18.89
CA ALA A 166 -0.47 9.10 17.52
C ALA A 166 -0.02 10.37 16.76
N ARG A 167 -0.05 11.53 17.41
CA ARG A 167 0.46 12.79 16.84
C ARG A 167 1.96 12.70 16.55
N GLY A 168 2.74 12.15 17.48
CA GLY A 168 4.18 11.94 17.29
C GLY A 168 4.50 11.06 16.08
N VAL A 169 3.73 9.99 15.85
CA VAL A 169 3.85 9.15 14.65
C VAL A 169 3.58 9.96 13.39
N VAL A 170 2.52 10.78 13.35
CA VAL A 170 2.25 11.66 12.19
C VAL A 170 3.39 12.67 11.97
N GLU A 171 3.93 13.25 13.04
CA GLU A 171 5.03 14.20 12.95
C GLU A 171 6.35 13.55 12.50
N ASN A 172 6.54 12.25 12.75
CA ASN A 172 7.63 11.49 12.14
C ASN A 172 7.47 11.39 10.61
N PHE A 173 6.26 11.23 10.07
CA PHE A 173 6.08 11.29 8.61
C PHE A 173 6.38 12.67 8.03
N PHE A 174 6.10 13.75 8.77
CA PHE A 174 6.53 15.09 8.36
C PHE A 174 8.05 15.18 8.32
N PHE A 175 8.73 14.61 9.32
CA PHE A 175 10.19 14.51 9.36
C PHE A 175 10.74 13.71 8.17
N GLU A 176 10.12 12.57 7.83
CA GLU A 176 10.53 11.77 6.67
C GLU A 176 10.37 12.55 5.35
N ILE A 177 9.25 13.24 5.15
CA ILE A 177 9.05 14.07 3.96
C ILE A 177 10.10 15.19 3.88
N GLU A 178 10.43 15.81 5.01
CA GLU A 178 11.38 16.92 5.08
C GLU A 178 12.82 16.48 4.82
N HIS A 179 13.24 15.35 5.37
CA HIS A 179 14.64 14.94 5.42
C HIS A 179 15.00 13.73 4.55
N TYR A 180 14.00 12.96 4.14
CA TYR A 180 14.12 11.77 3.29
C TYR A 180 13.26 11.85 2.02
N GLY A 181 12.52 12.95 1.83
CA GLY A 181 11.84 13.32 0.59
C GLY A 181 10.47 12.66 0.35
N ALA A 182 10.05 11.70 1.19
CA ALA A 182 8.73 11.07 1.16
C ALA A 182 8.43 10.31 2.47
N VAL A 183 7.17 9.90 2.64
CA VAL A 183 6.82 8.81 3.56
C VAL A 183 7.50 7.53 3.08
N LEU A 184 8.33 6.92 3.92
CA LEU A 184 9.10 5.74 3.56
C LEU A 184 8.29 4.44 3.80
N ASN A 185 8.70 3.36 3.14
CA ASN A 185 8.23 2.01 3.44
C ASN A 185 8.47 1.69 4.93
N ALA A 186 9.72 1.90 5.35
CA ALA A 186 10.12 1.96 6.75
C ALA A 186 11.40 2.79 6.90
N ASN A 187 11.72 3.26 8.11
CA ASN A 187 12.85 4.16 8.35
C ASN A 187 14.22 3.46 8.39
N ARG A 188 14.61 2.79 7.30
CA ARG A 188 15.97 2.25 7.07
C ARG A 188 16.55 2.76 5.76
N THR A 189 17.87 2.82 5.67
CA THR A 189 18.57 3.38 4.49
C THR A 189 18.22 2.67 3.19
N TYR A 190 18.02 1.35 3.20
CA TYR A 190 17.63 0.57 2.00
C TYR A 190 16.14 0.74 1.60
N TYR A 191 15.37 1.55 2.33
CA TYR A 191 14.02 1.98 1.96
C TYR A 191 13.95 3.44 1.47
N LEU A 192 15.07 4.18 1.38
CA LEU A 192 15.08 5.58 0.94
C LEU A 192 14.51 5.83 -0.46
N THR A 193 14.39 4.79 -1.28
CA THR A 193 13.80 4.86 -2.63
C THR A 193 12.35 4.41 -2.70
N ARG A 194 11.78 3.92 -1.58
CA ARG A 194 10.53 3.17 -1.53
C ARG A 194 9.54 3.77 -0.55
N SER A 195 8.32 3.99 -0.99
CA SER A 195 7.20 4.39 -0.13
C SER A 195 6.32 3.19 0.27
N GLN A 196 5.11 3.48 0.77
CA GLN A 196 4.03 2.54 1.05
C GLN A 196 2.66 3.20 0.80
N PRO A 197 1.54 2.44 0.75
CA PRO A 197 0.22 3.00 0.42
C PRO A 197 -0.12 4.29 1.21
N PRO A 198 -0.52 5.39 0.55
CA PRO A 198 -0.60 6.70 1.20
C PRO A 198 -1.83 6.84 2.08
N PHE A 199 -1.60 6.92 3.39
CA PHE A 199 -2.65 7.16 4.40
C PHE A 199 -2.43 8.45 5.20
N LEU A 200 -1.40 9.25 4.90
CA LEU A 200 -1.00 10.40 5.72
C LEU A 200 -2.14 11.39 5.95
N SER A 201 -2.93 11.71 4.91
CA SER A 201 -4.08 12.61 5.04
C SER A 201 -5.10 12.13 6.07
N SER A 202 -5.45 10.85 6.03
CA SER A 202 -6.43 10.25 6.93
C SER A 202 -5.86 10.06 8.35
N MET A 203 -4.55 9.88 8.50
CA MET A 203 -3.91 9.92 9.82
C MET A 203 -3.99 11.32 10.44
N VAL A 204 -3.70 12.37 9.65
CA VAL A 204 -3.78 13.77 10.08
C VAL A 204 -5.19 14.13 10.50
N VAL A 205 -6.19 13.83 9.66
CA VAL A 205 -7.61 14.09 9.97
C VAL A 205 -8.02 13.38 11.27
N ALA A 206 -7.69 12.10 11.43
CA ALA A 206 -8.04 11.34 12.63
C ALA A 206 -7.41 11.91 13.91
N VAL A 207 -6.14 12.32 13.86
CA VAL A 207 -5.46 12.96 15.01
C VAL A 207 -6.09 14.33 15.32
N HIS A 208 -6.33 15.15 14.30
CA HIS A 208 -6.97 16.46 14.46
C HIS A 208 -8.35 16.34 15.12
N GLU A 209 -9.19 15.40 14.65
CA GLU A 209 -10.50 15.12 15.25
C GLU A 209 -10.40 14.69 16.71
N ALA A 210 -9.45 13.81 17.04
CA ALA A 210 -9.24 13.34 18.41
C ALA A 210 -8.75 14.46 19.35
N GLN A 211 -7.91 15.37 18.87
CA GLN A 211 -7.49 16.56 19.61
C GLN A 211 -8.66 17.52 19.84
N LYS A 212 -9.44 17.78 18.79
CA LYS A 212 -10.64 18.62 18.87
C LYS A 212 -11.66 18.07 19.86
N ALA A 213 -11.84 16.74 19.90
CA ALA A 213 -12.69 16.08 20.89
C ALA A 213 -12.19 16.26 22.34
N LYS A 214 -10.88 16.49 22.54
CA LYS A 214 -10.28 16.87 23.83
C LYS A 214 -10.26 18.38 24.09
N GLY A 215 -10.93 19.18 23.26
CA GLY A 215 -10.95 20.64 23.38
C GLY A 215 -9.71 21.35 22.85
N GLN A 216 -8.83 20.64 22.14
CA GLN A 216 -7.63 21.20 21.51
C GLN A 216 -7.89 21.44 20.02
N ASN A 217 -7.87 22.70 19.57
CA ASN A 217 -8.03 23.05 18.16
C ASN A 217 -6.75 23.72 17.64
N ASP A 218 -5.73 22.91 17.37
CA ASP A 218 -4.40 23.37 16.93
C ASP A 218 -4.39 23.65 15.41
N GLN A 219 -4.90 24.83 15.05
CA GLN A 219 -4.96 25.29 13.65
C GLN A 219 -3.56 25.42 13.02
N ALA A 220 -2.55 25.79 13.80
CA ALA A 220 -1.18 25.90 13.32
C ALA A 220 -0.61 24.52 12.93
N TRP A 221 -0.90 23.48 13.72
CA TRP A 221 -0.55 22.12 13.35
C TRP A 221 -1.31 21.62 12.13
N LEU A 222 -2.60 21.94 12.00
CA LEU A 222 -3.37 21.58 10.80
C LEU A 222 -2.81 22.24 9.53
N GLU A 223 -2.43 23.52 9.60
CA GLU A 223 -1.78 24.24 8.49
C GLU A 223 -0.42 23.61 8.13
N LYS A 224 0.40 23.27 9.14
CA LYS A 224 1.64 22.52 8.94
C LYS A 224 1.36 21.18 8.26
N ALA A 225 0.44 20.40 8.79
CA ALA A 225 0.08 19.08 8.26
C ALA A 225 -0.42 19.16 6.81
N TYR A 226 -1.24 20.18 6.49
CA TYR A 226 -1.73 20.43 5.14
C TYR A 226 -0.59 20.53 4.11
N SER A 227 0.48 21.27 4.44
CA SER A 227 1.65 21.39 3.56
C SER A 227 2.36 20.05 3.31
N TYR A 228 2.47 19.19 4.32
CA TYR A 228 3.11 17.88 4.19
C TYR A 228 2.23 16.88 3.43
N VAL A 229 0.92 16.88 3.67
CA VAL A 229 -0.02 16.03 2.92
C VAL A 229 -0.02 16.39 1.44
N LYS A 230 0.11 17.67 1.08
CA LYS A 230 0.29 18.09 -0.32
C LYS A 230 1.56 17.52 -0.93
N ARG A 231 2.70 17.63 -0.23
CA ARG A 231 3.98 17.07 -0.70
C ARG A 231 3.93 15.55 -0.87
N ASP A 232 3.27 14.84 0.05
CA ASP A 232 3.05 13.39 -0.06
C ASP A 232 2.20 13.06 -1.30
N HIS A 233 1.06 13.74 -1.49
CA HIS A 233 0.23 13.60 -2.68
C HIS A 233 0.98 13.89 -4.00
N ASP A 234 1.81 14.94 -4.01
CA ASP A 234 2.59 15.35 -5.19
C ASP A 234 3.61 14.27 -5.60
N MET A 235 4.12 13.47 -4.65
CA MET A 235 5.00 12.33 -4.97
C MET A 235 4.27 11.27 -5.81
N TRP A 236 3.02 10.96 -5.47
CA TRP A 236 2.22 9.96 -6.17
C TRP A 236 1.62 10.43 -7.49
N THR A 237 1.59 11.74 -7.75
CA THR A 237 0.95 12.36 -8.93
C THR A 237 1.95 12.99 -9.89
N ARG A 238 3.19 12.51 -9.87
CA ARG A 238 4.25 12.84 -10.81
C ARG A 238 4.92 11.60 -11.37
N ASP A 239 5.74 11.76 -12.40
CA ASP A 239 6.58 10.67 -12.89
C ASP A 239 7.59 10.20 -11.82
N PRO A 240 7.85 8.89 -11.75
CA PRO A 240 7.36 7.80 -12.61
C PRO A 240 6.05 7.14 -12.15
N HIS A 241 5.43 7.62 -11.07
CA HIS A 241 4.18 7.11 -10.50
C HIS A 241 2.94 7.41 -11.34
N LEU A 242 3.01 8.32 -12.32
CA LEU A 242 1.90 8.50 -13.26
C LEU A 242 1.70 7.28 -14.16
N ALA A 243 0.44 6.88 -14.29
CA ALA A 243 0.03 5.76 -15.12
C ALA A 243 -0.27 6.22 -16.55
N GLY A 244 0.77 6.64 -17.28
CA GLY A 244 0.64 7.17 -18.63
C GLY A 244 -0.35 8.34 -18.71
N SER A 245 -1.20 8.36 -19.73
CA SER A 245 -2.20 9.42 -19.93
C SER A 245 -3.56 9.15 -19.24
N THR A 246 -3.62 8.19 -18.31
CA THR A 246 -4.90 7.78 -17.70
C THR A 246 -5.43 8.75 -16.64
N GLY A 247 -4.59 9.65 -16.14
CA GLY A 247 -4.89 10.48 -14.96
C GLY A 247 -4.84 9.72 -13.64
N LEU A 248 -4.35 8.47 -13.64
CA LEU A 248 -4.19 7.60 -12.48
C LEU A 248 -2.72 7.46 -12.10
N SER A 249 -2.48 6.85 -10.95
CA SER A 249 -1.14 6.54 -10.45
C SER A 249 -0.90 5.02 -10.36
N ARG A 250 0.38 4.63 -10.34
CA ARG A 250 0.90 3.27 -10.18
C ARG A 250 1.99 3.23 -9.11
N TYR A 251 2.23 2.06 -8.54
CA TYR A 251 3.40 1.86 -7.68
C TYR A 251 4.67 1.78 -8.52
N TYR A 252 5.67 2.57 -8.17
CA TYR A 252 6.94 2.68 -8.87
C TYR A 252 8.07 3.07 -7.91
N ASP A 253 8.78 2.08 -7.36
CA ASP A 253 9.97 2.34 -6.53
C ASP A 253 11.05 3.04 -7.38
N PHE A 254 11.66 4.08 -6.83
CA PHE A 254 12.68 4.86 -7.53
C PHE A 254 13.99 4.09 -7.71
N GLY A 255 14.26 3.10 -6.86
CA GLY A 255 15.48 2.31 -6.84
C GLY A 255 15.44 1.14 -7.81
N ASP A 256 16.63 0.71 -8.23
CA ASP A 256 16.82 -0.37 -9.20
C ASP A 256 17.51 -1.59 -8.57
N GLY A 257 17.52 -2.69 -9.33
CA GLY A 257 18.14 -3.94 -8.90
C GLY A 257 17.41 -4.63 -7.74
N PRO A 258 17.97 -5.73 -7.21
CA PRO A 258 17.34 -6.48 -6.13
C PRO A 258 17.14 -5.62 -4.87
N ALA A 259 16.07 -5.91 -4.13
CA ALA A 259 15.84 -5.34 -2.81
C ALA A 259 16.86 -5.93 -1.81
N MET A 260 17.59 -5.08 -1.10
CA MET A 260 18.69 -5.50 -0.22
C MET A 260 18.20 -6.47 0.87
N GLU A 261 17.05 -6.19 1.46
CA GLU A 261 16.46 -7.01 2.51
C GLU A 261 16.01 -8.40 2.01
N ALA A 262 15.75 -8.53 0.70
CA ALA A 262 15.41 -9.80 0.07
C ALA A 262 16.65 -10.63 -0.29
N LEU A 263 17.80 -10.00 -0.53
CA LEU A 263 19.07 -10.69 -0.77
C LEU A 263 19.60 -11.38 0.49
N GLN A 264 19.26 -10.85 1.67
CA GLN A 264 19.65 -11.41 2.96
C GLN A 264 18.57 -12.31 3.57
N ASP A 265 17.47 -12.56 2.85
CA ASP A 265 16.41 -13.48 3.27
C ASP A 265 16.93 -14.92 3.30
N GLU A 266 16.68 -15.61 4.42
CA GLU A 266 17.08 -17.01 4.63
C GLU A 266 16.43 -17.98 3.64
N ASN A 267 15.32 -17.56 3.02
CA ASN A 267 14.55 -18.40 2.08
C ASN A 267 15.05 -18.34 0.63
N ASP A 268 16.06 -17.52 0.31
CA ASP A 268 16.62 -17.34 -1.05
C ASP A 268 15.51 -17.11 -2.10
N ILE A 269 14.65 -16.11 -1.84
CA ILE A 269 13.43 -15.85 -2.62
C ILE A 269 13.71 -15.67 -4.11
N TYR A 270 14.80 -14.97 -4.48
CA TYR A 270 15.13 -14.75 -5.89
C TYR A 270 15.53 -16.03 -6.62
N ARG A 271 16.14 -17.02 -5.94
CA ARG A 271 16.36 -18.34 -6.54
C ARG A 271 15.04 -19.05 -6.82
N GLN A 272 14.08 -18.97 -5.90
CA GLN A 272 12.75 -19.57 -6.10
C GLN A 272 12.02 -18.95 -7.30
N VAL A 273 12.11 -17.62 -7.42
CA VAL A 273 11.55 -16.89 -8.56
C VAL A 273 12.23 -17.28 -9.88
N ALA A 274 13.57 -17.33 -9.89
CA ALA A 274 14.33 -17.77 -11.06
C ALA A 274 13.92 -19.19 -11.48
N ALA A 275 13.80 -20.11 -10.52
CA ALA A 275 13.33 -21.47 -10.77
C ALA A 275 11.91 -21.48 -11.36
N TYR A 276 11.00 -20.65 -10.83
CA TYR A 276 9.63 -20.54 -11.33
C TYR A 276 9.59 -20.16 -12.82
N PHE A 277 10.37 -19.16 -13.24
CA PHE A 277 10.37 -18.73 -14.64
C PHE A 277 11.05 -19.73 -15.59
N VAL A 278 11.99 -20.55 -15.09
CA VAL A 278 12.55 -21.66 -15.87
C VAL A 278 11.51 -22.73 -16.16
N VAL A 279 10.71 -23.13 -15.16
CA VAL A 279 9.71 -24.19 -15.35
C VAL A 279 8.41 -23.68 -15.99
N HIS A 280 8.21 -22.36 -16.07
CA HIS A 280 7.06 -21.72 -16.72
C HIS A 280 7.48 -20.77 -17.87
N PRO A 281 8.15 -21.26 -18.93
CA PRO A 281 8.65 -20.40 -20.01
C PRO A 281 7.54 -19.76 -20.85
N ALA A 282 6.31 -20.27 -20.74
CA ALA A 282 5.14 -19.76 -21.45
C ALA A 282 4.51 -18.52 -20.80
N VAL A 283 5.03 -18.02 -19.68
CA VAL A 283 4.52 -16.80 -19.01
C VAL A 283 5.27 -15.57 -19.53
N PRO A 284 4.63 -14.71 -20.35
CA PRO A 284 5.24 -13.48 -20.84
C PRO A 284 4.92 -12.31 -19.88
N PRO A 285 5.85 -11.33 -19.74
CA PRO A 285 7.22 -11.39 -20.22
C PRO A 285 8.03 -12.48 -19.50
N LEU A 286 8.97 -13.12 -20.20
CA LEU A 286 10.00 -13.92 -19.55
C LEU A 286 10.88 -12.98 -18.73
N HIS A 287 10.67 -12.99 -17.42
CA HIS A 287 11.35 -12.17 -16.43
C HIS A 287 12.71 -12.74 -16.00
N ALA A 288 13.13 -13.84 -16.64
CA ALA A 288 14.41 -14.49 -16.45
C ALA A 288 15.08 -14.85 -17.80
N GLU A 289 16.40 -15.01 -17.79
CA GLU A 289 17.22 -15.40 -18.93
C GLU A 289 18.38 -16.31 -18.50
N GLU A 290 18.85 -17.20 -19.39
CA GLU A 290 20.05 -18.00 -19.13
C GLU A 290 21.29 -17.09 -19.16
N SER A 291 22.30 -17.43 -18.36
CA SER A 291 23.53 -16.65 -18.24
C SER A 291 24.76 -17.55 -18.33
N ASP A 292 25.73 -17.14 -19.15
CA ASP A 292 27.01 -17.84 -19.31
C ASP A 292 28.06 -17.44 -18.24
N VAL A 293 27.73 -16.51 -17.33
CA VAL A 293 28.67 -15.95 -16.34
C VAL A 293 28.67 -16.81 -15.07
N SER A 294 29.87 -17.25 -14.67
CA SER A 294 30.07 -18.06 -13.47
C SER A 294 29.56 -17.35 -12.19
N PRO A 295 28.91 -18.07 -11.26
CA PRO A 295 28.36 -17.47 -10.04
C PRO A 295 29.48 -17.05 -9.08
N GLY A 296 29.50 -15.77 -8.68
CA GLY A 296 30.36 -15.27 -7.60
C GLY A 296 29.89 -13.92 -7.10
N ARG A 297 29.33 -13.83 -5.88
CA ARG A 297 28.73 -12.60 -5.27
C ARG A 297 29.53 -11.30 -5.58
N PRO A 298 28.90 -10.14 -5.88
CA PRO A 298 27.58 -9.66 -5.42
C PRO A 298 26.61 -9.13 -6.52
N SER A 299 25.33 -8.96 -6.11
CA SER A 299 24.15 -8.28 -6.71
C SER A 299 23.76 -8.53 -8.18
N GLY A 300 22.53 -9.03 -8.41
CA GLY A 300 21.96 -9.20 -9.76
C GLY A 300 22.52 -10.37 -10.59
N GLN A 301 23.18 -11.33 -9.95
CA GLN A 301 23.83 -12.46 -10.63
C GLN A 301 22.91 -13.66 -10.87
N ALA A 302 23.39 -14.54 -11.75
CA ALA A 302 22.70 -15.74 -12.15
C ALA A 302 22.54 -16.74 -10.97
N TYR A 303 21.33 -17.20 -10.77
CA TYR A 303 20.95 -18.23 -9.81
C TYR A 303 21.14 -19.60 -10.45
N SER A 304 21.90 -20.48 -9.79
CA SER A 304 21.97 -21.89 -10.16
C SER A 304 20.63 -22.57 -9.85
N VAL A 305 19.89 -22.92 -10.89
CA VAL A 305 18.61 -23.63 -10.83
C VAL A 305 18.80 -25.04 -11.35
N ARG A 306 18.26 -26.02 -10.63
CA ARG A 306 18.26 -27.42 -11.03
C ARG A 306 16.83 -27.96 -10.97
N VAL A 307 16.36 -28.57 -12.05
CA VAL A 307 15.02 -29.17 -12.13
C VAL A 307 15.15 -30.69 -11.96
N CYS A 308 14.35 -31.25 -11.07
CA CYS A 308 14.33 -32.68 -10.76
C CYS A 308 12.89 -33.20 -10.88
N SER A 309 12.71 -34.44 -11.29
CA SER A 309 11.40 -35.10 -11.20
C SER A 309 11.01 -35.30 -9.72
N ALA A 310 9.71 -35.27 -9.41
CA ALA A 310 9.23 -35.47 -8.05
C ALA A 310 9.67 -36.84 -7.50
N GLY A 311 10.32 -36.86 -6.32
CA GLY A 311 10.83 -38.09 -5.69
C GLY A 311 12.17 -38.61 -6.23
N ALA A 312 12.83 -37.87 -7.13
CA ALA A 312 14.09 -38.27 -7.74
C ALA A 312 15.31 -37.95 -6.83
N SER A 313 16.35 -38.79 -6.85
CA SER A 313 17.63 -38.49 -6.18
C SER A 313 18.35 -37.34 -6.89
N GLN A 314 19.24 -36.63 -6.20
CA GLN A 314 19.99 -35.50 -6.80
C GLN A 314 20.77 -35.85 -8.08
N SER A 315 21.05 -37.14 -8.30
CA SER A 315 21.75 -37.68 -9.46
C SER A 315 20.90 -37.81 -10.72
N SER A 316 19.57 -37.72 -10.64
CA SER A 316 18.64 -37.82 -11.78
C SER A 316 17.97 -36.49 -12.15
N CYS A 317 18.47 -35.40 -11.59
CA CYS A 317 18.08 -34.06 -11.99
C CYS A 317 18.75 -33.64 -13.30
N GLU A 318 18.13 -32.68 -14.01
CA GLU A 318 18.75 -32.02 -15.15
C GLU A 318 20.05 -31.29 -14.75
N PRO A 319 20.97 -31.02 -15.70
CA PRO A 319 22.11 -30.14 -15.45
C PRO A 319 21.66 -28.80 -14.87
N ALA A 320 22.44 -28.28 -13.92
CA ALA A 320 22.16 -26.97 -13.35
C ALA A 320 22.30 -25.88 -14.42
N ARG A 321 21.32 -24.98 -14.48
CA ARG A 321 21.32 -23.81 -15.36
C ARG A 321 21.55 -22.56 -14.54
N LEU A 322 22.27 -21.61 -15.10
CA LEU A 322 22.50 -20.31 -14.48
C LEU A 322 21.46 -19.33 -15.03
N ILE A 323 20.63 -18.79 -14.15
CA ILE A 323 19.44 -18.02 -14.51
C ILE A 323 19.52 -16.64 -13.90
N LYS A 324 19.50 -15.60 -14.72
CA LYS A 324 19.47 -14.21 -14.26
C LYS A 324 18.05 -13.65 -14.36
N LEU A 325 17.61 -12.93 -13.33
CA LEU A 325 16.36 -12.17 -13.39
C LEU A 325 16.62 -10.83 -14.08
N LYS A 326 15.70 -10.41 -14.95
CA LYS A 326 15.84 -9.19 -15.74
C LYS A 326 15.66 -7.93 -14.87
N PRO A 327 16.25 -6.78 -15.23
CA PRO A 327 16.01 -5.51 -14.53
C PRO A 327 14.52 -5.17 -14.35
N ASP A 328 13.69 -5.45 -15.36
CA ASP A 328 12.24 -5.23 -15.31
C ASP A 328 11.55 -6.02 -14.18
N TYR A 329 12.01 -7.25 -13.90
CA TYR A 329 11.51 -8.03 -12.75
C TYR A 329 11.78 -7.31 -11.43
N TYR A 330 13.02 -6.83 -11.24
CA TYR A 330 13.40 -6.15 -10.02
C TYR A 330 12.62 -4.86 -9.79
N LYS A 331 12.29 -4.14 -10.87
CA LYS A 331 11.37 -3.01 -10.78
C LYS A 331 9.98 -3.44 -10.31
N GLY A 332 9.45 -4.53 -10.88
CA GLY A 332 8.18 -5.12 -10.45
C GLY A 332 8.16 -5.57 -8.98
N ASP A 333 9.20 -6.27 -8.52
CA ASP A 333 9.36 -6.70 -7.11
C ASP A 333 9.41 -5.50 -6.16
N ARG A 334 10.21 -4.48 -6.47
CA ARG A 334 10.29 -3.27 -5.64
C ARG A 334 8.97 -2.50 -5.61
N SER A 335 8.29 -2.35 -6.75
CA SER A 335 6.94 -1.77 -6.80
C SER A 335 5.90 -2.61 -6.05
N MET A 336 6.03 -3.94 -6.03
CA MET A 336 5.16 -4.80 -5.22
C MET A 336 5.36 -4.52 -3.72
N ARG A 337 6.60 -4.34 -3.28
CA ARG A 337 6.93 -3.95 -1.89
C ARG A 337 6.40 -2.56 -1.55
N GLU A 338 6.43 -1.61 -2.49
CA GLU A 338 5.80 -0.29 -2.33
C GLU A 338 4.28 -0.41 -2.19
N SER A 339 3.66 -1.42 -2.80
CA SER A 339 2.22 -1.68 -2.65
C SER A 339 1.82 -2.28 -1.29
N GLY A 340 2.78 -2.81 -0.54
CA GLY A 340 2.57 -3.54 0.72
C GLY A 340 1.96 -4.95 0.55
N PHE A 341 1.77 -5.42 -0.69
CA PHE A 341 1.16 -6.72 -0.99
C PHE A 341 2.22 -7.75 -1.42
N ASP A 342 3.47 -7.56 -0.98
CA ASP A 342 4.59 -8.47 -1.25
C ASP A 342 4.44 -9.80 -0.48
N ILE A 343 4.22 -10.96 -1.11
CA ILE A 343 4.05 -11.16 -2.55
C ILE A 343 2.66 -11.63 -2.96
N SER A 344 2.18 -11.03 -4.06
CA SER A 344 0.90 -11.32 -4.69
C SER A 344 1.08 -11.57 -6.18
N PHE A 345 0.33 -12.54 -6.72
CA PHE A 345 0.36 -12.84 -8.16
C PHE A 345 -0.60 -11.96 -8.97
N ARG A 346 -1.25 -10.98 -8.30
CA ARG A 346 -2.21 -10.04 -8.91
C ARG A 346 -1.64 -9.27 -10.09
N PHE A 347 -0.34 -8.93 -10.04
CA PHE A 347 0.36 -8.16 -11.07
C PHE A 347 1.41 -9.00 -11.80
N GLY A 348 1.05 -10.24 -12.11
CA GLY A 348 1.96 -11.24 -12.67
C GLY A 348 2.61 -12.12 -11.59
N PRO A 349 3.22 -13.26 -11.97
CA PRO A 349 3.86 -14.14 -11.02
C PRO A 349 4.90 -13.41 -10.20
N TYR A 350 4.88 -13.62 -8.90
CA TYR A 350 5.82 -12.95 -7.99
C TYR A 350 5.82 -11.41 -8.09
N GLY A 351 4.70 -10.79 -8.48
CA GLY A 351 4.60 -9.33 -8.62
C GLY A 351 5.48 -8.72 -9.70
N ALA A 352 5.99 -9.54 -10.63
CA ALA A 352 7.01 -9.16 -11.60
C ALA A 352 6.65 -7.99 -12.53
N ALA A 353 5.36 -7.66 -12.68
CA ALA A 353 4.89 -6.59 -13.55
C ALA A 353 4.15 -5.48 -12.79
N THR A 354 4.30 -5.37 -11.46
CA THR A 354 3.56 -4.39 -10.64
C THR A 354 3.64 -2.95 -11.16
N HIS A 355 4.83 -2.52 -11.59
CA HIS A 355 5.07 -1.18 -12.14
C HIS A 355 4.39 -0.91 -13.49
N HIS A 356 3.78 -1.91 -14.12
CA HIS A 356 3.02 -1.76 -15.36
C HIS A 356 1.51 -1.54 -15.13
N TYR A 357 1.04 -1.57 -13.89
CA TYR A 357 -0.39 -1.46 -13.57
C TYR A 357 -0.71 -0.22 -12.75
N ALA A 358 -1.80 0.46 -13.09
CA ALA A 358 -2.47 1.40 -12.17
C ALA A 358 -3.44 0.61 -11.27
N PRO A 359 -3.20 0.44 -9.96
CA PRO A 359 -4.05 -0.38 -9.14
C PRO A 359 -5.19 0.45 -8.52
N VAL A 360 -6.39 -0.16 -8.42
CA VAL A 360 -7.54 0.49 -7.79
C VAL A 360 -7.27 0.86 -6.32
N CYS A 361 -6.45 0.08 -5.59
CA CYS A 361 -6.14 0.38 -4.20
C CYS A 361 -5.42 1.73 -4.04
N LEU A 362 -4.34 1.97 -4.79
CA LEU A 362 -3.62 3.24 -4.75
C LEU A 362 -4.54 4.41 -5.15
N ASN A 363 -5.29 4.26 -6.23
CA ASN A 363 -6.12 5.35 -6.74
C ASN A 363 -7.34 5.65 -5.86
N SER A 364 -7.85 4.67 -5.12
CA SER A 364 -8.84 4.92 -4.06
C SER A 364 -8.25 5.70 -2.88
N LEU A 365 -7.00 5.45 -2.51
CA LEU A 365 -6.31 6.19 -1.45
C LEU A 365 -5.97 7.62 -1.87
N LEU A 366 -5.56 7.82 -3.12
CA LEU A 366 -5.34 9.16 -3.66
C LEU A 366 -6.65 9.95 -3.77
N PHE A 367 -7.75 9.30 -4.17
CA PHE A 367 -9.08 9.92 -4.12
C PHE A 367 -9.45 10.34 -2.69
N LYS A 368 -9.19 9.48 -1.69
CA LYS A 368 -9.41 9.82 -0.29
C LYS A 368 -8.49 10.97 0.18
N THR A 369 -7.25 11.01 -0.30
CA THR A 369 -6.29 12.08 -0.01
C THR A 369 -6.77 13.43 -0.56
N GLU A 370 -7.29 13.45 -1.80
CA GLU A 370 -7.86 14.64 -2.43
C GLU A 370 -9.09 15.15 -1.64
N LEU A 371 -9.96 14.26 -1.17
CA LEU A 371 -11.09 14.64 -0.30
C LEU A 371 -10.65 15.17 1.07
N ASP A 372 -9.64 14.55 1.68
CA ASP A 372 -9.09 15.02 2.96
C ASP A 372 -8.46 16.41 2.80
N LEU A 373 -7.71 16.63 1.71
CA LEU A 373 -7.13 17.93 1.38
C LEU A 373 -8.20 18.99 1.11
N GLU A 374 -9.33 18.62 0.48
CA GLU A 374 -10.49 19.51 0.37
C GLU A 374 -11.02 19.90 1.75
N GLU A 375 -11.27 18.93 2.64
CA GLU A 375 -11.78 19.18 3.99
C GLU A 375 -10.83 20.04 4.81
N MET A 376 -9.55 19.69 4.83
CA MET A 376 -8.50 20.47 5.50
C MET A 376 -8.46 21.91 4.96
N SER A 377 -8.57 22.08 3.63
CA SER A 377 -8.62 23.41 3.02
C SER A 377 -9.83 24.22 3.50
N ARG A 378 -11.01 23.59 3.64
CA ARG A 378 -12.20 24.26 4.19
C ARG A 378 -12.01 24.66 5.66
N LEU A 379 -11.43 23.77 6.47
CA LEU A 379 -11.14 24.05 7.89
C LEU A 379 -10.16 25.21 8.07
N LEU A 380 -9.20 25.34 7.16
CA LEU A 380 -8.18 26.41 7.16
C LEU A 380 -8.65 27.70 6.44
N GLY A 381 -9.88 27.75 5.92
CA GLY A 381 -10.39 28.90 5.16
C GLY A 381 -9.78 29.08 3.76
N LYS A 382 -9.10 28.06 3.23
CA LYS A 382 -8.47 28.04 1.89
C LYS A 382 -9.50 27.63 0.82
N HIS A 383 -10.49 28.49 0.56
CA HIS A 383 -11.61 28.15 -0.33
C HIS A 383 -11.18 27.79 -1.77
N SER A 384 -10.20 28.51 -2.34
CA SER A 384 -9.67 28.20 -3.68
C SER A 384 -9.04 26.81 -3.74
N ASP A 385 -8.25 26.45 -2.74
CA ASP A 385 -7.62 25.13 -2.66
C ASP A 385 -8.68 24.03 -2.53
N ALA A 386 -9.72 24.25 -1.72
CA ALA A 386 -10.83 23.31 -1.58
C ALA A 386 -11.52 23.02 -2.93
N GLU A 387 -11.81 24.06 -3.72
CA GLU A 387 -12.38 23.88 -5.07
C GLU A 387 -11.44 23.14 -6.02
N GLN A 388 -10.13 23.35 -5.91
CA GLN A 388 -9.15 22.64 -6.72
C GLN A 388 -9.10 21.15 -6.34
N TRP A 389 -9.05 20.83 -5.05
CA TRP A 389 -9.05 19.44 -4.57
C TRP A 389 -10.33 18.70 -4.95
N GLN A 390 -11.49 19.36 -4.85
CA GLN A 390 -12.75 18.79 -5.30
C GLN A 390 -12.73 18.42 -6.80
N LYS A 391 -12.16 19.29 -7.66
CA LYS A 391 -12.03 19.03 -9.09
C LYS A 391 -11.10 17.83 -9.37
N LEU A 392 -9.97 17.74 -8.64
CA LEU A 392 -9.03 16.62 -8.77
C LEU A 392 -9.69 15.29 -8.34
N ALA A 393 -10.38 15.29 -7.20
CA ALA A 393 -11.12 14.13 -6.69
C ALA A 393 -12.17 13.64 -7.71
N GLU A 394 -12.96 14.55 -8.29
CA GLU A 394 -13.96 14.17 -9.29
C GLU A 394 -13.30 13.63 -10.57
N ALA A 395 -12.20 14.24 -11.04
CA ALA A 395 -11.46 13.74 -12.20
C ALA A 395 -10.90 12.33 -11.97
N ARG A 396 -10.34 12.05 -10.78
CA ARG A 396 -9.84 10.73 -10.42
C ARG A 396 -10.98 9.71 -10.31
N LYS A 397 -12.09 10.07 -9.68
CA LYS A 397 -13.30 9.22 -9.59
C LYS A 397 -13.81 8.83 -10.98
N LEU A 398 -13.91 9.78 -11.91
CA LEU A 398 -14.30 9.51 -13.30
C LEU A 398 -13.31 8.57 -14.00
N SER A 399 -12.01 8.77 -13.78
CA SER A 399 -10.96 7.90 -14.34
C SER A 399 -11.04 6.48 -13.75
N VAL A 400 -11.26 6.36 -12.44
CA VAL A 400 -11.46 5.09 -11.74
C VAL A 400 -12.69 4.36 -12.30
N GLN A 401 -13.82 5.05 -12.48
CA GLN A 401 -15.02 4.47 -13.07
C GLN A 401 -14.77 3.99 -14.51
N LYS A 402 -14.13 4.82 -15.33
CA LYS A 402 -13.79 4.48 -16.73
C LYS A 402 -12.93 3.22 -16.85
N TYR A 403 -11.84 3.14 -16.08
CA TYR A 403 -10.84 2.08 -16.26
C TYR A 403 -11.10 0.85 -15.38
N PHE A 404 -11.65 1.02 -14.17
CA PHE A 404 -11.81 -0.07 -13.20
C PHE A 404 -13.23 -0.58 -13.06
N TRP A 405 -14.30 0.12 -13.42
CA TRP A 405 -15.66 -0.40 -13.17
C TRP A 405 -16.08 -1.41 -14.24
N ASP A 406 -16.67 -2.54 -13.81
CA ASP A 406 -17.38 -3.51 -14.66
C ASP A 406 -18.89 -3.39 -14.40
N GLU A 407 -19.61 -2.75 -15.31
CA GLU A 407 -21.06 -2.57 -15.19
C GLU A 407 -21.84 -3.90 -15.19
N GLN A 408 -21.33 -4.94 -15.87
CA GLN A 408 -22.02 -6.22 -15.96
C GLN A 408 -21.90 -7.02 -14.65
N GLN A 409 -20.82 -6.82 -13.90
CA GLN A 409 -20.54 -7.57 -12.67
C GLN A 409 -20.78 -6.76 -11.39
N GLY A 410 -21.03 -5.45 -11.49
CA GLY A 410 -21.27 -4.59 -10.33
C GLY A 410 -20.07 -4.46 -9.38
N CYS A 411 -18.86 -4.71 -9.89
CA CYS A 411 -17.62 -4.65 -9.12
C CYS A 411 -16.49 -3.97 -9.91
N CYS A 412 -15.43 -3.58 -9.19
CA CYS A 412 -14.19 -3.18 -9.85
C CYS A 412 -13.59 -4.39 -10.60
N LYS A 413 -13.28 -4.23 -11.88
CA LYS A 413 -12.64 -5.18 -12.80
C LYS A 413 -11.49 -5.95 -12.17
N THR A 414 -10.70 -5.33 -11.28
CA THR A 414 -9.58 -5.98 -10.56
C THR A 414 -9.99 -6.97 -9.46
N SER A 415 -11.26 -6.97 -9.04
CA SER A 415 -11.82 -7.78 -7.96
C SER A 415 -12.77 -8.88 -8.46
N CYS A 416 -13.20 -8.80 -9.73
CA CYS A 416 -14.18 -9.72 -10.30
C CYS A 416 -13.52 -11.00 -10.87
N GLY A 417 -12.91 -11.81 -9.99
CA GLY A 417 -12.65 -13.28 -10.06
C GLY A 417 -12.29 -14.01 -11.36
N THR A 418 -12.11 -13.32 -12.48
CA THR A 418 -11.88 -13.89 -13.80
C THR A 418 -10.44 -13.58 -14.17
N GLY A 419 -9.64 -14.58 -14.51
CA GLY A 419 -8.22 -14.43 -14.89
C GLY A 419 -7.94 -13.53 -16.12
N ARG A 420 -8.93 -12.75 -16.58
CA ARG A 420 -8.80 -11.65 -17.56
C ARG A 420 -8.66 -10.26 -16.91
N SER A 421 -8.94 -10.17 -15.62
CA SER A 421 -9.05 -8.94 -14.81
C SER A 421 -7.82 -8.02 -14.82
N ALA A 422 -6.60 -8.57 -14.85
CA ALA A 422 -5.38 -7.77 -14.89
C ALA A 422 -5.16 -7.07 -16.25
N ARG A 423 -5.68 -7.60 -17.37
CA ARG A 423 -5.31 -7.12 -18.71
C ARG A 423 -5.81 -5.71 -19.05
N ASN A 424 -6.84 -5.21 -18.37
CA ASN A 424 -7.50 -3.95 -18.75
C ASN A 424 -6.84 -2.69 -18.17
N THR A 425 -5.77 -2.82 -17.39
CA THR A 425 -5.06 -1.69 -16.73
C THR A 425 -3.54 -1.80 -16.86
N MET A 426 -3.06 -2.73 -17.71
CA MET A 426 -1.66 -2.76 -18.14
C MET A 426 -1.44 -1.55 -19.06
N LEU A 427 -0.47 -0.72 -18.71
CA LEU A 427 -0.19 0.57 -19.36
C LEU A 427 0.59 0.43 -20.66
#